data_AF-A0A1G5Y3J9-F1
#
_entry.id   AF-A0A1G5Y3J9-F1
#
_cell.length_a   1.000
_cell.length_b   1.000
_cell.length_c   1.000
_cell.angle_alpha   90.00
_cell.angle_beta   90.00
_cell.angle_gamma   90.00
#
_symmetry.space_group_name_H-M   'P 1'
#
loop_
_entity.id
_entity.type
_entity.pdbx_description
1 polymer ?
#
loop_
_entity_poly.entity_id
_entity_poly.type
_entity_poly.pdbx_seq_one_letter_code
_entity_poly.pdbx_strand_id
1 'polypeptide(L)'
;MIGTNEAYLYHGSPVKTQVLKPNQAVDTAFKEGCQLAVYATSNKNMAICFALGCIPDDENYERTMMPEYGDKMVFKNCHPNYGGKGYLYCLDKNKFVHAMGSQWVCYEEVIPEEVIEINVDDYLDLCIIERE
;
A
#
# COMPACT_ATOMS: atom_id res chain seq x y z
N MET A 1 18.52 13.08 26.87
CA MET A 1 18.63 12.40 25.56
C MET A 1 17.22 12.13 25.09
N ILE A 2 16.76 12.84 24.06
CA ILE A 2 15.41 12.66 23.50
C ILE A 2 15.61 11.77 22.29
N GLY A 3 15.08 10.55 22.34
CA GLY A 3 15.20 9.55 21.28
C GLY A 3 14.70 10.11 19.95
N THR A 4 15.49 9.92 18.91
CA THR A 4 15.19 10.36 17.55
C THR A 4 13.91 9.70 17.07
N ASN A 5 12.95 10.53 16.68
CA ASN A 5 11.71 10.13 16.02
C ASN A 5 12.07 9.61 14.61
N GLU A 6 12.51 8.35 14.50
CA GLU A 6 12.77 7.72 13.20
C GLU A 6 11.42 7.48 12.51
N ALA A 7 11.16 8.24 11.46
CA ALA A 7 9.89 8.18 10.73
C ALA A 7 9.69 6.78 10.12
N TYR A 8 8.70 6.07 10.64
CA TYR A 8 8.22 4.79 10.12
C TYR A 8 8.01 4.80 8.60
N LEU A 9 8.26 3.66 7.96
CA LEU A 9 7.69 3.34 6.66
C LEU A 9 6.40 2.55 6.85
N TYR A 10 5.50 2.66 5.87
CA TYR A 10 4.19 2.05 5.90
C TYR A 10 4.01 1.07 4.74
N HIS A 11 3.40 -0.08 5.03
CA HIS A 11 2.90 -1.02 4.02
C HIS A 11 1.41 -1.26 4.27
N GLY A 12 0.61 -1.33 3.22
CA GLY A 12 -0.82 -1.62 3.33
C GLY A 12 -1.18 -2.94 2.66
N SER A 13 -2.00 -3.74 3.33
CA SER A 13 -2.52 -4.99 2.77
C SER A 13 -3.97 -5.22 3.21
N PRO A 14 -4.85 -5.75 2.34
CA PRO A 14 -6.18 -6.21 2.74
C PRO A 14 -6.14 -7.53 3.53
N VAL A 15 -4.99 -8.22 3.55
CA VAL A 15 -4.82 -9.50 4.23
C VAL A 15 -3.89 -9.34 5.43
N LYS A 16 -4.33 -9.86 6.59
CA LYS A 16 -3.52 -9.89 7.81
C LYS A 16 -2.43 -10.94 7.68
N THR A 17 -1.18 -10.54 7.87
CA THR A 17 -0.04 -11.45 7.97
C THR A 17 0.84 -11.07 9.14
N GLN A 18 1.60 -12.03 9.65
CA GLN A 18 2.62 -11.79 10.68
C GLN A 18 3.98 -11.40 10.07
N VAL A 19 4.21 -11.79 8.82
CA VAL A 19 5.47 -11.57 8.10
C VAL A 19 5.14 -11.08 6.68
N LEU A 20 5.74 -9.96 6.29
CA LEU A 20 5.70 -9.47 4.92
C LEU A 20 6.80 -10.15 4.12
N LYS A 21 6.43 -10.78 3.01
CA LYS A 21 7.37 -11.47 2.12
C LYS A 21 7.56 -10.68 0.83
N PRO A 22 8.77 -10.69 0.23
CA PRO A 22 8.97 -10.16 -1.10
C PRO A 22 7.98 -10.77 -2.09
N ASN A 23 7.29 -9.91 -2.85
CA ASN A 23 6.39 -10.32 -3.92
C ASN A 23 6.70 -9.50 -5.17
N GLN A 24 6.41 -10.07 -6.33
CA GLN A 24 6.62 -9.40 -7.60
C GLN A 24 5.58 -8.29 -7.76
N ALA A 25 6.02 -7.03 -7.77
CA ALA A 25 5.15 -5.92 -8.12
C ALA A 25 4.89 -5.87 -9.63
N VAL A 26 3.74 -5.28 -9.98
CA VAL A 26 3.35 -4.94 -11.35
C VAL A 26 3.17 -3.44 -11.39
N ASP A 27 3.96 -2.78 -12.22
CA ASP A 27 3.87 -1.36 -12.54
C ASP A 27 3.70 -1.23 -14.05
N THR A 28 2.69 -0.47 -14.48
CA THR A 28 2.34 -0.29 -15.89
C THR A 28 3.14 0.82 -16.57
N ALA A 29 3.78 1.70 -15.79
CA ALA A 29 4.49 2.87 -16.27
C ALA A 29 6.02 2.69 -16.28
N PHE A 30 6.59 2.02 -15.26
CA PHE A 30 8.04 1.91 -15.09
C PHE A 30 8.49 0.50 -14.75
N LYS A 31 9.38 -0.08 -15.57
CA LYS A 31 9.90 -1.45 -15.36
C LYS A 31 10.69 -1.57 -14.06
N GLU A 32 11.33 -0.49 -13.63
CA GLU A 32 12.04 -0.37 -12.36
C GLU A 32 11.09 -0.46 -11.14
N GLY A 33 9.79 -0.22 -11.34
CA GLY A 33 8.73 -0.44 -10.36
C GLY A 33 8.36 -1.91 -10.18
N CYS A 34 8.75 -2.80 -11.10
CA CYS A 34 8.44 -4.23 -11.08
C CYS A 34 9.54 -5.06 -10.39
N GLN A 35 9.79 -4.85 -9.11
CA GLN A 35 10.78 -5.59 -8.33
C GLN A 35 10.14 -6.71 -7.51
N LEU A 36 10.90 -7.78 -7.26
CA LEU A 36 10.58 -8.79 -6.27
C LEU A 36 11.04 -8.29 -4.90
N ALA A 37 10.15 -7.59 -4.19
CA ALA A 37 10.50 -6.94 -2.93
C ALA A 37 9.27 -6.78 -2.01
N VAL A 38 9.51 -6.50 -0.74
CA VAL A 38 8.52 -5.87 0.15
C VAL A 38 8.55 -4.37 -0.14
N TYR A 39 7.41 -3.83 -0.54
CA TYR A 39 7.25 -2.41 -0.83
C TYR A 39 6.75 -1.68 0.40
N ALA A 40 7.32 -0.52 0.65
CA ALA A 40 6.85 0.39 1.69
C ALA A 40 6.88 1.83 1.19
N THR A 41 6.19 2.71 1.90
CA THR A 41 6.15 4.13 1.57
C THR A 41 6.23 4.98 2.81
N SER A 42 6.85 6.15 2.71
CA SER A 42 6.78 7.15 3.78
C SER A 42 5.42 7.86 3.83
N ASN A 43 4.54 7.63 2.84
CA ASN A 43 3.21 8.22 2.78
C ASN A 43 2.15 7.26 3.34
N LYS A 44 1.59 7.63 4.50
CA LYS A 44 0.60 6.81 5.21
C LYS A 44 -0.71 6.62 4.41
N ASN A 45 -1.22 7.67 3.76
CA ASN A 45 -2.47 7.59 2.99
C ASN A 45 -2.32 6.68 1.77
N MET A 46 -1.16 6.75 1.12
CA MET A 46 -0.81 5.85 0.03
C MET A 46 -0.81 4.39 0.49
N ALA A 47 -0.18 4.09 1.64
CA ALA A 47 -0.24 2.74 2.19
C ALA A 47 -1.68 2.32 2.55
N ILE A 48 -2.46 3.20 3.16
CA ILE A 48 -3.88 2.93 3.48
C ILE A 48 -4.65 2.52 2.22
N CYS A 49 -4.47 3.21 1.10
CA CYS A 49 -5.13 2.86 -0.17
C CYS A 49 -4.89 1.39 -0.54
N PHE A 50 -3.66 0.88 -0.44
CA PHE A 50 -3.37 -0.53 -0.72
C PHE A 50 -4.07 -1.47 0.26
N ALA A 51 -4.20 -1.07 1.52
CA ALA A 51 -4.89 -1.84 2.56
C ALA A 51 -6.40 -1.98 2.33
N LEU A 52 -7.02 -1.13 1.50
CA LEU A 52 -8.46 -1.17 1.24
C LEU A 52 -8.90 -2.40 0.41
N GLY A 53 -7.96 -3.13 -0.20
CA GLY A 53 -8.26 -4.22 -1.12
C GLY A 53 -8.87 -3.75 -2.45
N CYS A 54 -9.23 -4.68 -3.33
CA CYS A 54 -10.00 -4.43 -4.55
C CYS A 54 -10.83 -5.69 -4.82
N ILE A 55 -12.15 -5.53 -4.82
CA ILE A 55 -13.14 -6.56 -5.09
C ILE A 55 -13.61 -6.33 -6.54
N PRO A 56 -13.29 -7.25 -7.46
CA PRO A 56 -13.57 -7.07 -8.88
C PRO A 56 -15.07 -7.12 -9.16
N ASP A 57 -15.55 -6.16 -9.96
CA ASP A 57 -16.90 -6.20 -10.54
C ASP A 57 -16.89 -6.95 -11.88
N ASP A 58 -15.75 -6.97 -12.59
CA ASP A 58 -15.53 -7.71 -13.84
C ASP A 58 -14.09 -8.28 -13.97
N GLU A 59 -13.76 -8.88 -15.12
CA GLU A 59 -12.43 -9.47 -15.40
C GLU A 59 -11.36 -8.44 -15.80
N ASN A 60 -11.76 -7.25 -16.25
CA ASN A 60 -10.89 -6.17 -16.73
C ASN A 60 -10.70 -5.08 -15.66
N TYR A 61 -10.68 -5.50 -14.40
CA TYR A 61 -10.52 -4.58 -13.28
C TYR A 61 -9.08 -4.14 -13.09
N GLU A 62 -8.91 -2.90 -12.64
CA GLU A 62 -7.61 -2.32 -12.34
C GLU A 62 -7.71 -1.40 -11.12
N ARG A 63 -6.59 -1.28 -10.40
CA ARG A 63 -6.42 -0.25 -9.39
C ARG A 63 -5.09 0.48 -9.60
N THR A 64 -5.18 1.79 -9.72
CA THR A 64 -4.03 2.62 -10.12
C THR A 64 -4.01 3.91 -9.32
N MET A 65 -2.81 4.34 -8.93
CA MET A 65 -2.59 5.68 -8.40
C MET A 65 -2.08 6.58 -9.50
N MET A 66 -2.71 7.74 -9.68
CA MET A 66 -2.31 8.70 -10.70
C MET A 66 -1.95 10.06 -10.07
N PRO A 67 -0.87 10.73 -10.52
CA PRO A 67 -0.42 11.99 -9.91
C PRO A 67 -1.48 13.08 -9.81
N GLU A 68 -2.38 13.19 -10.79
CA GLU A 68 -3.47 14.18 -10.83
C GLU A 68 -4.48 14.03 -9.68
N TYR A 69 -4.57 12.84 -9.08
CA TYR A 69 -5.48 12.55 -7.97
C TYR A 69 -4.78 12.55 -6.61
N GLY A 70 -3.48 12.86 -6.57
CA GLY A 70 -2.69 12.89 -5.33
C GLY A 70 -2.63 11.51 -4.67
N ASP A 71 -2.89 11.47 -3.36
CA ASP A 71 -2.84 10.23 -2.55
C ASP A 71 -4.14 9.42 -2.61
N LYS A 72 -4.74 9.33 -3.80
CA LYS A 72 -5.97 8.58 -4.03
C LYS A 72 -5.73 7.40 -4.96
N MET A 73 -6.49 6.33 -4.72
CA MET A 73 -6.53 5.17 -5.59
C MET A 73 -7.75 5.24 -6.49
N VAL A 74 -7.53 5.12 -7.79
CA VAL A 74 -8.59 4.90 -8.77
C VAL A 74 -8.88 3.40 -8.82
N PHE A 75 -10.15 3.05 -8.69
CA PHE A 75 -10.66 1.69 -8.82
C PHE A 75 -11.52 1.64 -10.09
N LYS A 76 -11.00 0.99 -11.13
CA LYS A 76 -11.70 0.80 -12.40
C LYS A 76 -12.29 -0.60 -12.43
N ASN A 77 -13.61 -0.69 -12.59
CA ASN A 77 -14.37 -1.95 -12.58
C ASN A 77 -14.07 -2.87 -11.38
N CYS A 78 -13.65 -2.26 -10.26
CA CYS A 78 -13.62 -2.89 -8.95
C CYS A 78 -13.94 -1.84 -7.89
N HIS A 79 -13.97 -2.28 -6.64
CA HIS A 79 -14.18 -1.37 -5.52
C HIS A 79 -13.40 -1.82 -4.27
N PRO A 80 -13.19 -0.94 -3.28
CA PRO A 80 -12.66 -1.31 -1.97
C PRO A 80 -13.47 -2.43 -1.30
N ASN A 81 -12.87 -3.15 -0.35
CA ASN A 81 -13.57 -4.16 0.43
C ASN A 81 -14.53 -3.55 1.47
N TYR A 82 -15.65 -2.98 1.02
CA TYR A 82 -16.64 -2.26 1.84
C TYR A 82 -17.10 -3.06 3.06
N GLY A 83 -17.24 -2.39 4.20
CA GLY A 83 -17.55 -3.00 5.50
C GLY A 83 -16.44 -3.91 6.06
N GLY A 84 -15.37 -4.11 5.31
CA GLY A 84 -14.25 -4.97 5.64
C GLY A 84 -13.14 -4.27 6.43
N LYS A 85 -12.04 -5.01 6.60
CA LYS A 85 -10.84 -4.55 7.31
C LYS A 85 -9.64 -4.48 6.37
N GLY A 86 -8.79 -3.50 6.61
CA GLY A 86 -7.45 -3.39 6.05
C GLY A 86 -6.39 -3.40 7.15
N TYR A 87 -5.14 -3.61 6.77
CA TYR A 87 -4.01 -3.67 7.69
C TYR A 87 -2.90 -2.75 7.23
N LEU A 88 -2.51 -1.83 8.11
CA LEU A 88 -1.39 -0.92 7.95
C LEU A 88 -0.23 -1.39 8.83
N TYR A 89 0.90 -1.66 8.21
CA TYR A 89 2.09 -2.17 8.86
C TYR A 89 3.11 -1.03 9.02
N CYS A 90 3.59 -0.83 10.23
CA CYS A 90 4.66 0.12 10.53
C CYS A 90 6.00 -0.63 10.54
N LEU A 91 6.94 -0.15 9.73
CA LEU A 91 8.17 -0.86 9.40
C LEU A 91 9.40 -0.01 9.76
N ASP A 92 10.42 -0.70 10.29
CA ASP A 92 11.74 -0.13 10.52
C ASP A 92 12.37 0.30 9.19
N LYS A 93 12.50 1.61 9.01
CA LYS A 93 13.03 2.23 7.80
C LYS A 93 14.46 1.79 7.50
N ASN A 94 15.25 1.43 8.51
CA ASN A 94 16.67 1.08 8.34
C ASN A 94 16.87 -0.24 7.57
N LYS A 95 15.81 -1.05 7.45
CA LYS A 95 15.81 -2.31 6.66
C LYS A 95 15.51 -2.10 5.18
N PHE A 96 15.20 -0.88 4.77
CA PHE A 96 14.74 -0.56 3.43
C PHE A 96 15.73 0.32 2.68
N VAL A 97 15.79 0.13 1.36
CA VAL A 97 16.51 0.99 0.42
C VAL A 97 15.51 1.92 -0.25
N HIS A 98 15.84 3.21 -0.32
CA HIS A 98 15.02 4.17 -1.07
C HIS A 98 15.07 3.84 -2.56
N ALA A 99 13.90 3.66 -3.19
CA ALA A 99 13.81 3.33 -4.60
C ALA A 99 13.59 4.58 -5.45
N MET A 100 12.47 5.28 -5.23
CA MET A 100 12.11 6.52 -5.91
C MET A 100 10.94 7.21 -5.21
N GLY A 101 10.83 8.53 -5.32
CA GLY A 101 9.69 9.27 -4.74
C GLY A 101 9.48 8.94 -3.26
N SER A 102 8.28 8.48 -2.90
CA SER A 102 7.93 8.00 -1.56
C SER A 102 8.18 6.50 -1.37
N GLN A 103 8.60 5.76 -2.40
CA GLN A 103 8.73 4.30 -2.42
C GLN A 103 10.08 3.83 -1.87
N TRP A 104 10.00 2.77 -1.08
CA TRP A 104 11.10 2.07 -0.45
C TRP A 104 10.93 0.56 -0.66
N VAL A 105 12.03 -0.17 -0.79
CA VAL A 105 12.02 -1.61 -1.03
C VAL A 105 12.93 -2.37 -0.05
N CYS A 106 12.50 -3.55 0.36
CA CYS A 106 13.31 -4.52 1.10
C CYS A 106 13.25 -5.86 0.37
N TYR A 107 14.40 -6.50 0.14
CA TYR A 107 14.49 -7.75 -0.61
C TYR A 107 14.40 -9.00 0.27
N GLU A 108 14.19 -8.81 1.57
CA GLU A 108 14.10 -9.87 2.58
C GLU A 108 12.70 -9.89 3.22
N GLU A 109 12.41 -10.94 3.98
CA GLU A 109 11.20 -10.98 4.80
C GLU A 109 11.26 -9.92 5.91
N VAL A 110 10.14 -9.22 6.13
CA VAL A 110 10.04 -8.14 7.12
C VAL A 110 9.02 -8.50 8.17
N ILE A 111 9.45 -8.48 9.43
CA ILE A 111 8.57 -8.52 10.60
C ILE A 111 8.19 -7.07 10.93
N PRO A 112 6.90 -6.69 10.86
CA PRO A 112 6.43 -5.37 11.23
C PRO A 112 6.66 -5.06 12.72
N GLU A 113 6.93 -3.81 13.07
CA GLU A 113 6.99 -3.40 14.49
C GLU A 113 5.58 -3.24 15.08
N GLU A 114 4.65 -2.76 14.27
CA GLU A 114 3.25 -2.58 14.63
C GLU A 114 2.35 -2.94 13.43
N VAL A 115 1.16 -3.47 13.74
CA VAL A 115 0.10 -3.71 12.76
C VAL A 115 -1.17 -3.03 13.24
N ILE A 116 -1.61 -2.02 12.50
CA ILE A 116 -2.82 -1.26 12.78
C ILE A 116 -3.94 -1.82 11.89
N GLU A 117 -5.01 -2.29 12.51
CA GLU A 117 -6.24 -2.65 11.79
C GLU A 117 -7.08 -1.38 11.53
N ILE A 118 -7.56 -1.23 10.30
CA ILE A 118 -8.44 -0.14 9.88
C ILE A 118 -9.78 -0.68 9.39
N ASN A 119 -10.86 0.09 9.57
CA ASN A 119 -12.10 -0.16 8.85
C ASN A 119 -11.99 0.48 7.46
N VAL A 120 -12.33 -0.26 6.42
CA VAL A 120 -12.24 0.25 5.04
C VAL A 120 -13.11 1.49 4.83
N ASP A 121 -14.30 1.49 5.43
CA ASP A 121 -15.30 2.55 5.23
C ASP A 121 -14.87 3.91 5.80
N ASP A 122 -13.91 3.94 6.73
CA ASP A 122 -13.36 5.17 7.30
C ASP A 122 -12.46 5.94 6.32
N TYR A 123 -12.12 5.34 5.16
CA TYR A 123 -11.13 5.87 4.21
C TYR A 123 -11.62 5.91 2.76
N LEU A 124 -12.94 5.87 2.54
CA LEU A 124 -13.50 5.90 1.19
C LEU A 124 -13.27 7.23 0.46
N ASP A 125 -12.92 8.29 1.18
CA ASP A 125 -12.53 9.57 0.59
C ASP A 125 -11.20 9.50 -0.19
N LEU A 126 -10.39 8.48 0.06
CA LEU A 126 -9.18 8.14 -0.69
C LEU A 126 -9.46 7.37 -1.99
N CYS A 127 -10.71 7.02 -2.26
CA CYS A 127 -11.10 6.22 -3.41
C CYS A 127 -11.74 7.08 -4.50
N ILE A 128 -11.39 6.79 -5.74
CA ILE A 128 -12.12 7.25 -6.92
C ILE A 128 -12.67 5.99 -7.60
N ILE A 129 -13.98 5.92 -7.79
CA ILE A 129 -14.63 4.76 -8.40
C ILE A 129 -14.98 5.10 -9.85
N GLU A 130 -14.41 4.34 -10.79
CA GLU A 130 -14.71 4.44 -12.22
C GLU A 130 -15.44 3.17 -12.66
N ARG A 131 -16.62 3.37 -13.26
CA ARG A 131 -17.45 2.33 -13.86
C ARG A 131 -17.69 2.73 -15.30
N GLU A 132 -17.44 1.81 -16.23
CA GLU A 132 -17.79 1.97 -17.64
C GLU A 132 -19.31 1.83 -17.88
#